data_AF-A0A843C666-F1
#
_entry.id   AF-A0A843C666-F1
#
_cell.length_a   1.000
_cell.length_b   1.000
_cell.length_c   1.000
_cell.angle_alpha   90.00
_cell.angle_beta   90.00
_cell.angle_gamma   90.00
#
_symmetry.space_group_name_H-M   'P 1'
#
loop_
_entity.id
_entity.type
_entity.pdbx_description
1 polymer ?
#
loop_
_entity_poly.entity_id
_entity_poly.type
_entity_poly.pdbx_seq_one_letter_code
_entity_poly.pdbx_strand_id
1 'polypeptide(L)' 'MPYQCPKCGTENVKEVEDKSKVLGYAGHNPIYAKVKVCKECGNRFTD' A
#
# COMPACT_ATOMS: atom_id res chain seq x y z
N MET A 1 -12.85 7.15 5.75
CA MET A 1 -12.54 8.08 4.65
C MET A 1 -11.90 7.27 3.53
N PRO A 2 -12.43 7.31 2.30
CA PRO A 2 -11.77 6.69 1.15
C PRO A 2 -10.43 7.38 0.87
N TYR A 3 -9.38 6.60 0.59
CA TYR A 3 -8.06 7.14 0.32
C TYR A 3 -7.98 7.65 -1.12
N GLN A 4 -7.70 8.94 -1.29
CA GLN A 4 -7.55 9.55 -2.59
C GLN A 4 -6.09 9.49 -3.06
N CYS A 5 -5.86 9.10 -4.31
CA CYS A 5 -4.52 9.06 -4.87
C CYS A 5 -3.96 10.48 -4.98
N PRO A 6 -2.81 10.80 -4.34
CA PRO A 6 -2.24 12.16 -4.37
C PRO A 6 -1.74 12.59 -5.75
N LYS A 7 -1.59 11.63 -6.68
CA LYS A 7 -1.08 11.90 -8.03
C LYS A 7 -2.17 12.23 -9.05
N CYS A 8 -3.32 11.58 -8.96
CA CYS A 8 -4.38 11.69 -9.98
C CYS A 8 -5.78 11.97 -9.41
N GLY A 9 -5.93 12.01 -8.09
CA GLY A 9 -7.20 12.33 -7.45
C GLY A 9 -8.25 11.22 -7.46
N THR A 10 -7.98 10.04 -8.02
CA THR A 10 -8.94 8.91 -7.97
C THR A 10 -9.01 8.30 -6.57
N GLU A 11 -10.17 7.74 -6.23
CA GLU A 11 -10.37 6.94 -5.02
C GLU A 11 -10.18 5.43 -5.28
N ASN A 12 -9.93 5.05 -6.54
CA ASN A 12 -9.71 3.66 -6.95
C ASN A 12 -8.29 3.19 -6.62
N VAL A 13 -8.07 2.95 -5.34
CA VAL A 13 -6.79 2.50 -4.77
C VAL A 13 -6.95 1.12 -4.14
N LYS A 14 -5.89 0.31 -4.18
CA LYS A 14 -5.81 -0.98 -3.47
C LYS A 14 -4.69 -0.97 -2.45
N GLU A 15 -4.91 -1.58 -1.31
CA GLU A 15 -3.84 -1.89 -0.37
C GLU A 15 -3.14 -3.18 -0.78
N VAL A 16 -1.82 -3.17 -0.74
CA VAL A 16 -0.97 -4.34 -0.98
C VAL A 16 0.14 -4.39 0.06
N GLU A 17 0.63 -5.59 0.33
CA GLU A 17 1.82 -5.79 1.14
C GLU A 17 3.08 -5.46 0.34
N ASP A 18 3.94 -4.62 0.89
CA ASP A 18 5.25 -4.32 0.37
C ASP A 18 6.27 -5.32 0.90
N LYS A 19 6.47 -6.38 0.13
CA LYS A 19 7.38 -7.48 0.50
C LYS A 19 8.85 -7.07 0.61
N SER A 20 9.20 -5.90 0.10
CA SER A 20 10.53 -5.29 0.24
C SER A 20 10.76 -4.71 1.64
N LYS A 21 9.70 -4.48 2.42
CA LYS A 21 9.79 -3.86 3.75
C LYS A 21 9.10 -4.73 4.79
N VAL A 22 9.90 -5.59 5.43
CA VAL A 22 9.48 -6.38 6.59
C VAL A 22 9.44 -5.46 7.81
N LEU A 23 8.29 -5.38 8.48
CA LEU A 23 8.11 -4.64 9.73
C LEU A 23 8.49 -5.48 10.96
N GLY A 24 8.38 -6.80 10.84
CA GLY A 24 8.70 -7.73 11.91
C GLY A 24 8.26 -9.15 11.55
N TYR A 25 8.21 -10.02 12.56
CA TYR A 25 7.83 -11.42 12.40
C TYR A 25 6.81 -11.81 13.46
N ALA A 26 5.68 -12.40 13.03
CA ALA A 26 4.74 -13.08 13.91
C ALA A 26 5.14 -14.57 13.95
N GLY A 27 5.99 -14.93 14.92
CA GLY A 27 6.63 -16.24 14.94
C GLY A 27 7.58 -16.39 13.75
N HIS A 28 7.31 -17.33 12.85
CA HIS A 28 8.11 -17.58 11.63
C HIS A 28 7.57 -16.84 10.40
N ASN A 29 6.42 -16.17 10.50
CA ASN A 29 5.81 -15.49 9.37
C ASN A 29 6.22 -14.00 9.34
N PRO A 30 6.83 -13.51 8.24
CA PRO A 30 7.15 -12.10 8.09
C PRO A 30 5.89 -11.25 7.96
N ILE A 31 5.86 -10.15 8.69
CA ILE A 31 4.83 -9.10 8.61
C ILE A 31 5.38 -8.01 7.71
N TYR A 32 4.71 -7.75 6.60
CA TYR A 32 5.13 -6.74 5.63
C TYR A 32 4.42 -5.41 5.87
N ALA A 33 5.09 -4.31 5.49
CA ALA A 33 4.47 -3.00 5.46
C ALA A 33 3.32 -2.99 4.45
N LYS A 34 2.25 -2.26 4.73
CA LYS A 34 1.15 -2.05 3.77
C LYS A 34 1.39 -0.76 3.01
N VAL A 35 1.17 -0.81 1.70
CA VAL A 35 1.23 0.34 0.81
C VAL A 35 -0.03 0.41 -0.03
N LYS A 36 -0.43 1.61 -0.43
CA LYS A 36 -1.57 1.83 -1.33
C LYS A 36 -1.06 1.98 -2.74
N VAL A 37 -1.75 1.35 -3.69
CA VAL A 37 -1.45 1.42 -5.12
C VAL A 37 -2.68 1.91 -5.85
N CYS A 38 -2.54 3.02 -6.56
CA CYS A 38 -3.56 3.52 -7.45
C CYS A 38 -3.76 2.56 -8.63
N LYS A 39 -4.99 2.11 -8.89
CA LYS A 39 -5.28 1.24 -10.04
C LYS A 39 -5.31 2.00 -11.36
N GLU A 40 -5.57 3.31 -11.33
CA GLU A 40 -5.60 4.16 -12.51
C GLU A 40 -4.19 4.56 -12.99
N CYS A 41 -3.42 5.27 -12.15
CA CYS A 41 -2.11 5.80 -12.54
C CYS A 41 -0.89 4.99 -12.06
N GLY A 42 -1.12 3.90 -11.33
CA GLY A 42 -0.05 3.01 -10.83
C GLY A 42 0.78 3.56 -9.65
N ASN A 43 0.48 4.76 -9.15
CA ASN A 43 1.25 5.37 -8.06
C ASN A 43 1.19 4.53 -6.78
N ARG A 44 2.36 4.22 -6.20
CA ARG A 44 2.48 3.57 -4.87
C ARG A 44 2.73 4.64 -3.81
N PHE A 45 1.96 4.64 -2.74
CA PHE A 45 2.07 5.63 -1.66
C PHE A 45 1.66 5.03 -0.31
N THR A 46 2.25 5.57 0.76
CA THR A 46 1.87 5.33 2.15
C THR A 46 1.30 6.62 2.69
N ASP A 47 0.18 6.55 3.41
CA ASP A 47 -0.40 7.70 4.11
C ASP A 47 0.48 8.06 5.32
#